data_AF-A0A972XS71-F1
#
_entry.id   AF-A0A972XS71-F1
#
_cell.length_a   1.000
_cell.length_b   1.000
_cell.length_c   1.000
_cell.angle_alpha   90.00
_cell.angle_beta   90.00
_cell.angle_gamma   90.00
#
_symmetry.space_group_name_H-M   'P 1'
#
loop_
_entity.id
_entity.type
_entity.pdbx_description
1 polymer ?
#
loop_
_entity_poly.entity_id
_entity_poly.type
_entity_poly.pdbx_seq_one_letter_code
_entity_poly.pdbx_strand_id
1 'polypeptide(L)' 'KYHAHDEKGEYKMGDLIEITESRPISKTKNWVVSKLLQKAELV' A
#
# COMPACT_ATOMS: atom_id res chain seq x y z
N LYS A 1 9.07 -4.98 -8.00
CA LYS A 1 7.84 -5.23 -7.21
C LYS A 1 8.11 -4.79 -5.80
N TYR A 2 7.51 -3.68 -5.36
CA TYR A 2 7.62 -3.24 -3.96
C TYR A 2 6.59 -3.99 -3.14
N HIS A 3 6.99 -4.53 -1.99
CA HIS A 3 6.05 -5.13 -1.05
C HIS A 3 5.68 -4.09 0.00
N ALA A 4 4.54 -3.44 -0.23
CA ALA A 4 3.92 -2.59 0.77
C ALA A 4 3.23 -3.45 1.83
N HIS A 5 3.40 -3.07 3.09
CA HIS A 5 2.60 -3.57 4.19
C HIS A 5 1.38 -2.68 4.36
N ASP A 6 0.23 -3.31 4.36
CA ASP A 6 -1.04 -2.74 4.78
C ASP A 6 -1.60 -3.62 5.89
N GLU A 7 -1.97 -3.01 7.01
CA GLU A 7 -2.43 -3.72 8.20
C GLU A 7 -3.95 -3.96 8.16
N LYS A 8 -4.70 -3.12 7.44
CA LYS A 8 -6.18 -3.15 7.46
C LYS A 8 -6.81 -3.89 6.28
N GLY A 9 -6.05 -4.21 5.24
CA GLY A 9 -6.56 -4.85 4.02
C GLY A 9 -7.60 -3.99 3.29
N GLU A 10 -7.55 -2.66 3.48
CA GLU A 10 -8.58 -1.73 2.98
C GLU A 10 -8.42 -1.42 1.48
N TYR A 11 -7.27 -1.77 0.90
CA TYR A 11 -6.92 -1.46 -0.48
C TYR A 11 -7.15 -2.66 -1.39
N LYS A 12 -7.91 -2.44 -2.45
CA LYS A 12 -8.18 -3.42 -3.50
C LYS A 12 -7.28 -3.19 -4.70
N MET A 13 -7.14 -4.23 -5.50
CA MET A 13 -6.40 -4.18 -6.75
C MET A 13 -7.10 -3.20 -7.70
N GLY A 14 -6.44 -2.08 -8.01
CA GLY A 14 -6.99 -0.98 -8.82
C GLY A 14 -6.99 0.37 -8.09
N ASP A 15 -6.91 0.38 -6.75
CA ASP A 15 -6.81 1.61 -5.99
C ASP A 15 -5.42 2.25 -6.18
N LEU A 16 -5.39 3.56 -6.37
CA LEU A 16 -4.16 4.33 -6.37
C LEU A 16 -3.80 4.65 -4.92
N ILE A 17 -2.69 4.10 -4.46
CA ILE A 17 -2.21 4.28 -3.09
C ILE A 17 -0.84 4.92 -3.07
N GLU A 18 -0.61 5.74 -2.05
CA GLU A 18 0.69 6.30 -1.75
C GLU A 18 1.40 5.40 -0.73
N ILE A 19 2.62 4.98 -1.09
CA ILE A 19 3.49 4.20 -0.21
C ILE A 19 4.64 5.07 0.26
N THR A 20 4.98 4.95 1.53
CA THR A 20 6.12 5.65 2.15
C THR A 20 7.14 4.62 2.62
N GLU A 21 8.42 4.99 2.50
CA GLU A 21 9.52 4.17 3.00
C GLU A 21 9.52 4.20 4.53
N SER A 22 9.56 3.02 5.15
CA SER A 22 9.53 2.86 6.59
C SER A 22 10.66 1.94 7.04
N ARG A 23 10.87 1.85 8.35
CA ARG A 23 11.77 0.84 8.93
C ARG A 23 11.45 -0.54 8.35
N PRO A 24 12.47 -1.36 8.05
CA PRO A 24 12.27 -2.68 7.45
C PRO A 24 11.34 -3.53 8.34
N ILE A 25 10.16 -3.86 7.82
CA ILE A 25 9.15 -4.69 8.49
C ILE A 25 9.50 -6.17 8.30
N SER A 26 10.15 -6.51 7.19
CA SER A 26 10.59 -7.86 6.90
C SER A 26 11.76 -7.87 5.92
N LYS A 27 12.30 -9.06 5.59
CA LYS A 27 13.43 -9.23 4.65
C LYS A 27 13.25 -8.52 3.29
N THR A 28 12.01 -8.32 2.87
CA THR A 28 11.66 -7.68 1.58
C THR A 28 10.58 -6.59 1.69
N LYS A 29 10.09 -6.29 2.90
CA LYS A 29 9.00 -5.33 3.15
C LYS A 29 9.55 -4.10 3.84
N ASN A 30 9.81 -3.05 3.07
CA ASN A 30 10.32 -1.76 3.56
C ASN A 30 9.34 -0.61 3.33
N TRP A 31 8.15 -0.90 2.79
CA TRP A 31 7.19 0.10 2.35
C TRP A 31 5.91 -0.08 3.16
N VAL A 32 5.30 1.03 3.58
CA VAL A 32 4.00 1.05 4.26
C VAL A 32 3.05 1.90 3.45
N VAL A 33 1.80 1.45 3.36
CA VAL A 33 0.75 2.25 2.73
C VAL A 33 0.41 3.42 3.65
N SER A 34 0.65 4.64 3.18
CA SER A 34 0.47 5.87 3.95
C SER A 34 -0.91 6.48 3.69
N LYS A 35 -1.36 6.46 2.43
CA LYS A 35 -2.59 7.14 2.04
C LYS A 35 -3.27 6.48 0.84
N LEU A 36 -4.62 6.47 0.86
CA LEU A 36 -5.43 6.19 -0.32
C LEU A 36 -5.53 7.48 -1.15
N LEU A 37 -5.01 7.48 -2.38
CA LEU A 37 -5.14 8.62 -3.29
C LEU A 37 -6.44 8.54 -4.08
N GLN A 38 -6.75 7.37 -4.64
CA GLN A 38 -7.92 7.20 -5.49
C GLN A 38 -8.50 5.81 -5.33
N LYS A 39 -9.80 5.73 -5.01
CA LYS A 39 -10.52 4.46 -5.05
C LYS A 39 -10.81 4.12 -6.51
N ALA A 40 -10.62 2.87 -6.90
CA ALA A 40 -11.12 2.33 -8.14
C ALA A 40 -12.65 2.40 -8.07
N GLU A 41 -13.20 3.47 -8.64
CA GLU A 41 -14.63 3.57 -8.89
C GLU A 41 -14.98 2.49 -9.91
N LEU A 42 -15.74 1.51 -9.46
CA LEU A 42 -16.24 0.43 -10.31
C LEU A 42 -17.34 1.05 -11.19
N VAL A 43 -16.98 1.42 -12.42
CA VAL A 43 -17.93 1.77 -13.50
C VAL A 43 -18.53 0.48 -14.06
#